data_AF-W9ZU78-F1
#
_entry.id   AF-W9ZU78-F1
#
_cell.length_a   1.000
_cell.length_b   1.000
_cell.length_c   1.000
_cell.angle_alpha   90.00
_cell.angle_beta   90.00
_cell.angle_gamma   90.00
#
_symmetry.space_group_name_H-M   'P 1'
#
loop_
_entity.id
_entity.type
_entity.pdbx_description
1 polymer ?
#
loop_
_entity_poly.entity_id
_entity_poly.type
_entity_poly.pdbx_seq_one_letter_code
_entity_poly.pdbx_strand_id
1 'polypeptide(L)'
;MKELGPAVKSVYLVPCGHVFADVAMKEIQEKICPECGAEFEQDNIVPLLATSEADIERLEKRIENLKSQGLTHTSKKDKSEKKKKHKGDDMEKEDKAANGAKEKKTEDARISGINNSFAASLTAKVLAEQDERNKRRKLVAESARRETARG
;
A
#
# COMPACT_ATOMS: atom_id res chain seq x y z
N MET A 1 -7.45 26.77 6.97
CA MET A 1 -8.44 25.85 6.38
C MET A 1 -9.82 26.24 6.88
N LYS A 2 -10.78 26.41 5.98
CA LYS A 2 -12.19 26.61 6.34
C LYS A 2 -12.71 25.27 6.86
N GLU A 3 -13.14 25.21 8.11
CA GLU A 3 -13.75 23.99 8.65
C GLU A 3 -15.10 23.75 7.97
N LEU A 4 -15.27 22.56 7.40
CA LEU A 4 -16.53 22.12 6.82
C LEU A 4 -17.35 21.45 7.92
N GLY A 5 -18.54 21.98 8.19
CA GLY A 5 -19.44 21.42 9.19
C GLY A 5 -19.97 20.03 8.78
N PRO A 6 -20.46 19.22 9.73
CA PRO A 6 -20.92 17.86 9.48
C PRO A 6 -22.11 17.75 8.53
N ALA A 7 -22.88 18.83 8.35
CA ALA A 7 -24.02 18.89 7.44
C ALA A 7 -23.64 19.23 5.98
N VAL A 8 -22.38 19.58 5.72
CA VAL A 8 -21.92 20.08 4.42
C VAL A 8 -21.33 18.92 3.62
N LYS A 9 -21.88 18.66 2.42
CA LYS A 9 -21.26 17.75 1.46
C LYS A 9 -19.91 18.31 1.05
N SER A 10 -18.85 17.54 1.28
CA SER A 10 -17.50 17.92 0.90
C SER A 10 -17.06 17.15 -0.35
N VAL A 11 -16.23 17.78 -1.16
CA VAL A 11 -15.65 17.21 -2.38
C VAL A 11 -14.15 17.45 -2.36
N TYR A 12 -13.36 16.52 -2.89
CA TYR A 12 -11.93 16.72 -3.10
C TYR A 12 -11.59 16.75 -4.59
N LEU A 13 -10.55 17.51 -4.92
CA LEU A 13 -10.01 17.61 -6.27
C LEU A 13 -8.87 16.61 -6.45
N VAL A 14 -8.97 15.71 -7.42
CA VAL A 14 -7.93 14.69 -7.67
C VAL A 14 -6.52 15.22 -7.94
N PRO A 15 -6.30 16.27 -8.77
CA PRO A 15 -4.93 16.67 -9.13
C PRO A 15 -4.14 17.29 -7.97
N CYS A 16 -4.79 18.00 -7.06
CA CYS A 16 -4.12 18.71 -5.95
C CYS A 16 -4.48 18.21 -4.55
N GLY A 17 -5.57 17.47 -4.39
CA GLY A 17 -6.00 16.92 -3.11
C GLY A 17 -6.71 17.90 -2.17
N HIS A 18 -6.92 19.17 -2.57
CA HIS A 18 -7.67 20.13 -1.76
C HIS A 18 -9.15 19.76 -1.67
N VAL A 19 -9.74 20.11 -0.52
CA VAL A 19 -11.11 19.75 -0.15
C VAL A 19 -11.96 21.00 -0.02
N PHE A 20 -13.13 20.98 -0.64
CA PHE A 20 -14.08 22.10 -0.70
C PHE A 20 -15.49 21.63 -0.37
N ALA A 21 -16.40 22.58 -0.14
CA ALA A 21 -17.82 22.28 -0.12
C ALA A 21 -18.32 22.02 -1.55
N ASP A 22 -19.19 21.03 -1.73
CA ASP A 22 -19.80 20.69 -3.02
C ASP A 22 -20.51 21.90 -3.66
N VAL A 23 -21.19 22.71 -2.83
CA VAL A 23 -21.84 23.95 -3.26
C VAL A 23 -20.84 24.96 -3.83
N ALA A 24 -19.67 25.11 -3.22
CA ALA A 24 -18.65 26.05 -3.67
C ALA A 24 -18.08 25.64 -5.04
N MET A 25 -17.85 24.35 -5.25
CA MET A 25 -17.36 23.84 -6.54
C MET A 25 -18.41 23.89 -7.65
N LYS A 26 -19.70 23.94 -7.32
CA LYS A 26 -20.80 24.11 -8.30
C LYS A 26 -20.99 25.58 -8.70
N GLU A 27 -20.78 26.49 -7.77
CA GLU A 27 -20.87 27.94 -8.02
C GLU A 27 -19.65 28.47 -8.78
N ILE A 28 -18.47 27.96 -8.44
CA ILE A 28 -17.22 28.29 -9.14
C ILE A 28 -17.17 27.45 -10.42
N GLN A 29 -17.61 28.03 -11.53
CA GLN A 29 -17.55 27.39 -12.86
C GLN A 29 -16.12 27.36 -13.45
N GLU A 30 -15.14 27.88 -12.70
CA GLU A 30 -13.74 27.85 -13.07
C GLU A 30 -13.17 26.44 -12.87
N LYS A 31 -12.43 25.96 -13.87
CA LYS A 31 -11.77 24.64 -13.86
C LYS A 31 -10.41 24.68 -13.15
N ILE A 32 -10.28 25.55 -12.14
CA ILE A 32 -9.02 25.91 -11.48
C ILE A 32 -9.21 25.83 -9.97
N CYS A 33 -8.30 25.16 -9.27
CA CYS A 33 -8.35 25.03 -7.83
C CYS A 33 -8.20 26.41 -7.15
N PRO A 34 -9.15 26.84 -6.30
CA PRO A 34 -9.09 28.15 -5.64
C PRO A 34 -7.89 28.34 -4.69
N GLU A 35 -7.27 27.25 -4.24
CA GLU A 35 -6.18 27.31 -3.25
C GLU A 35 -4.79 27.28 -3.90
N CYS A 36 -4.58 26.49 -4.97
CA CYS A 36 -3.27 26.33 -5.60
C CYS A 36 -3.22 26.63 -7.10
N GLY A 37 -4.34 26.98 -7.73
CA GLY A 37 -4.38 27.28 -9.17
C GLY A 37 -4.24 26.05 -10.07
N ALA A 38 -4.27 24.83 -9.54
CA ALA A 38 -4.17 23.62 -10.34
C ALA A 38 -5.43 23.43 -11.21
N GLU A 39 -5.24 23.16 -12.50
CA GLU A 39 -6.33 22.83 -13.41
C GLU A 39 -6.92 21.45 -13.09
N PHE A 40 -8.24 21.34 -13.18
CA PHE A 40 -8.95 20.09 -12.95
C PHE A 40 -10.17 19.96 -13.87
N GLU A 41 -10.61 18.73 -14.09
CA GLU A 41 -11.83 18.45 -14.87
C GLU A 41 -13.01 18.17 -13.93
N GLN A 42 -14.25 18.35 -14.40
CA GLN A 42 -15.46 18.08 -13.60
C GLN A 42 -15.54 16.62 -13.13
N ASP A 43 -15.02 15.70 -13.93
CA ASP A 43 -14.90 14.30 -13.55
C ASP A 43 -13.96 14.11 -12.37
N ASN A 44 -12.98 15.00 -12.20
CA ASN A 44 -11.99 15.02 -11.12
C ASN A 44 -12.50 15.64 -9.80
N ILE A 45 -13.79 15.99 -9.70
CA ILE A 45 -14.45 16.41 -8.45
C ILE A 45 -15.09 15.19 -7.80
N VAL A 46 -14.56 14.76 -6.65
CA VAL A 46 -15.00 13.53 -5.96
C VAL A 46 -15.68 13.86 -4.64
N PRO A 47 -16.97 13.50 -4.45
CA PRO A 47 -17.63 13.60 -3.16
C PRO A 47 -16.94 12.76 -2.08
N LEU A 48 -16.67 13.38 -0.95
CA LEU A 48 -16.28 12.69 0.29
C LEU A 48 -17.53 12.27 1.03
N LEU A 49 -17.50 11.06 1.61
CA LEU A 49 -18.62 10.48 2.34
C LEU A 49 -19.92 10.47 1.50
N ALA A 50 -19.83 9.95 0.28
CA ALA A 50 -20.99 9.76 -0.60
C ALA A 50 -22.04 8.88 0.08
N THR A 51 -23.14 9.49 0.53
CA THR A 51 -24.27 8.79 1.17
C THR A 51 -25.47 8.60 0.24
N SER A 52 -25.51 9.31 -0.89
CA SER A 52 -26.59 9.16 -1.87
C SER A 52 -26.23 8.08 -2.89
N GLU A 53 -27.23 7.29 -3.29
CA GLU A 53 -27.07 6.24 -4.29
C GLU A 53 -26.54 6.80 -5.62
N ALA A 54 -27.00 7.99 -6.01
CA ALA A 54 -26.53 8.67 -7.21
C ALA A 54 -25.02 9.01 -7.18
N ASP A 55 -24.50 9.42 -6.02
CA ASP A 55 -23.07 9.69 -5.86
C ASP A 55 -22.26 8.38 -5.95
N ILE A 56 -22.78 7.29 -5.38
CA ILE A 56 -22.12 5.97 -5.41
C ILE A 56 -22.03 5.45 -6.86
N GLU A 57 -23.15 5.44 -7.60
CA GLU A 57 -23.16 4.99 -9.00
C GLU A 57 -22.22 5.82 -9.88
N ARG A 58 -22.11 7.13 -9.63
CA ARG A 58 -21.19 8.01 -10.34
C ARG A 58 -19.73 7.61 -10.06
N LEU A 59 -19.39 7.30 -8.81
CA LEU A 59 -18.05 6.87 -8.42
C LEU A 59 -17.68 5.51 -9.01
N GLU A 60 -18.62 4.58 -9.08
CA GLU A 60 -18.43 3.27 -9.72
C GLU A 60 -18.09 3.42 -11.20
N LYS A 61 -18.93 4.16 -11.96
CA LYS A 61 -18.68 4.47 -13.38
C LYS A 61 -17.33 5.15 -13.58
N ARG A 62 -16.97 6.08 -12.69
CA ARG A 62 -15.66 6.75 -12.75
C ARG A 62 -14.51 5.74 -12.60
N ILE A 63 -14.58 4.83 -11.64
CA ILE A 63 -13.54 3.82 -11.43
C ILE A 63 -13.45 2.89 -12.64
N GLU A 64 -14.57 2.49 -13.24
CA GLU A 64 -14.59 1.68 -14.46
C GLU A 64 -13.92 2.40 -15.64
N ASN A 65 -14.21 3.68 -15.83
CA ASN A 65 -13.59 4.52 -16.86
C ASN A 65 -12.07 4.68 -16.63
N LEU A 66 -11.64 4.90 -15.39
CA LEU A 66 -10.21 5.00 -15.09
C LEU A 66 -9.50 3.66 -15.34
N LYS A 67 -10.12 2.54 -14.96
CA LYS A 67 -9.59 1.19 -15.22
C LYS A 67 -9.45 0.90 -16.72
N SER A 68 -10.44 1.26 -17.53
CA SER A 68 -10.39 1.04 -18.98
C SER A 68 -9.29 1.87 -19.66
N GLN A 69 -8.96 3.04 -19.08
CA GLN A 69 -7.86 3.89 -19.51
C GLN A 69 -6.49 3.46 -18.94
N GLY A 70 -6.45 2.43 -18.08
CA GLY A 70 -5.22 2.01 -17.40
C GLY A 70 -4.71 3.04 -16.39
N LEU A 71 -5.59 3.87 -15.85
CA LEU A 71 -5.30 4.87 -14.81
C LEU A 71 -5.84 4.40 -13.45
N THR A 72 -5.17 4.85 -12.40
CA THR A 72 -5.58 4.68 -11.00
C THR A 72 -6.57 5.78 -10.59
N HIS A 73 -7.14 5.67 -9.39
CA HIS A 73 -8.03 6.70 -8.82
C HIS A 73 -7.41 8.11 -8.73
N THR A 74 -6.08 8.23 -8.75
CA THR A 74 -5.34 9.50 -8.80
C THR A 74 -4.98 9.93 -10.23
N SER A 75 -5.59 9.33 -11.24
CA SER A 75 -5.29 9.54 -12.66
C SER A 75 -3.83 9.22 -13.06
N LYS A 76 -3.10 8.47 -12.22
CA LYS A 76 -1.73 7.99 -12.49
C LYS A 76 -1.80 6.63 -13.20
N LYS A 77 -0.88 6.36 -14.13
CA LYS A 77 -0.82 5.09 -14.85
C LYS A 77 -0.71 3.89 -13.90
N ASP A 78 -1.52 2.87 -14.14
CA ASP A 78 -1.52 1.63 -13.38
C ASP A 78 -0.25 0.82 -13.68
N LYS A 79 0.43 0.32 -12.64
CA LYS A 79 1.69 -0.44 -12.77
C LYS A 79 1.47 -1.95 -12.98
N SER A 80 0.22 -2.42 -13.02
CA SER A 80 -0.14 -3.84 -13.09
C SER A 80 0.30 -4.53 -14.39
N GLU A 81 0.53 -3.78 -15.48
CA GLU A 81 1.00 -4.37 -16.76
C GLU A 81 2.48 -4.80 -16.78
N LYS A 82 3.23 -4.70 -15.67
CA LYS A 82 4.63 -5.17 -15.60
C LYS A 82 4.80 -6.59 -15.02
N LYS A 83 3.88 -7.50 -15.35
CA LYS A 83 4.07 -8.96 -15.15
C LYS A 83 4.09 -9.69 -16.50
N LYS A 84 5.28 -9.81 -17.11
CA LYS A 84 5.68 -11.01 -17.88
C LYS A 84 7.19 -10.99 -18.20
N LYS A 85 7.82 -12.13 -17.85
CA LYS A 85 9.20 -12.60 -18.12
C LYS A 85 10.37 -11.90 -17.40
N HIS A 86 10.85 -12.55 -16.35
CA HIS A 86 12.21 -13.08 -16.44
C HIS A 86 12.20 -14.56 -16.06
N LYS A 87 12.35 -15.39 -17.09
CA LYS A 87 12.90 -16.75 -16.99
C LYS A 87 14.41 -16.55 -16.81
N GLY A 88 15.01 -17.41 -16.00
CA GLY A 88 16.36 -17.21 -15.49
C GLY A 88 17.50 -17.27 -16.51
N ASP A 89 18.67 -17.19 -15.91
CA ASP A 89 20.01 -17.50 -16.42
C ASP A 89 20.87 -16.33 -16.93
N ASP A 90 21.92 -16.08 -16.13
CA ASP A 90 23.30 -15.77 -16.48
C ASP A 90 23.66 -14.47 -17.25
N MET A 91 24.30 -13.53 -16.53
CA MET A 91 25.61 -13.02 -16.94
C MET A 91 26.35 -12.38 -15.78
N GLU A 92 27.54 -12.91 -15.51
CA GLU A 92 28.52 -12.47 -14.53
C GLU A 92 29.13 -11.07 -14.79
N LYS A 93 29.63 -10.47 -13.68
CA LYS A 93 30.85 -9.61 -13.53
C LYS A 93 30.85 -8.23 -14.19
N GLU A 94 31.34 -7.13 -13.60
CA GLU A 94 32.36 -6.83 -12.56
C GLU A 94 31.95 -5.52 -11.85
N ASP A 95 31.88 -5.47 -10.52
CA ASP A 95 32.94 -5.11 -9.55
C ASP A 95 33.35 -3.63 -9.51
N LYS A 96 32.93 -2.90 -8.46
CA LYS A 96 33.85 -2.13 -7.60
C LYS A 96 33.33 -2.05 -6.17
N ALA A 97 34.13 -2.62 -5.29
CA ALA A 97 33.97 -2.76 -3.85
C ALA A 97 33.98 -1.44 -3.05
N ALA A 98 33.25 -1.45 -1.93
CA ALA A 98 33.62 -0.75 -0.69
C ALA A 98 33.05 -1.48 0.53
N ASN A 99 33.93 -2.32 1.11
CA ASN A 99 34.04 -2.87 2.46
C ASN A 99 33.01 -2.49 3.55
N GLY A 100 32.52 -3.52 4.27
CA GLY A 100 31.84 -3.35 5.56
C GLY A 100 31.27 -4.63 6.19
N ALA A 101 32.13 -5.40 6.86
CA ALA A 101 31.85 -6.38 7.93
C ALA A 101 30.89 -7.57 7.66
N LYS A 102 31.50 -8.75 7.57
CA LYS A 102 30.89 -10.08 7.75
C LYS A 102 30.23 -10.20 9.13
N GLU A 103 28.92 -10.38 9.16
CA GLU A 103 28.29 -11.33 10.08
C GLU A 103 27.42 -12.28 9.27
N LYS A 104 27.82 -13.55 9.30
CA LYS A 104 27.23 -14.65 8.53
C LYS A 104 25.88 -15.01 9.15
N LYS A 105 24.83 -14.21 8.90
CA LYS A 105 23.46 -14.66 9.12
C LYS A 105 23.12 -15.61 7.98
N THR A 106 22.93 -16.87 8.31
CA THR A 106 22.26 -17.84 7.44
C THR A 106 20.98 -17.20 6.93
N GLU A 107 20.95 -16.82 5.66
CA GLU A 107 19.74 -16.34 5.02
C GLU A 107 18.75 -17.51 5.05
N ASP A 108 17.77 -17.42 5.96
CA ASP A 108 16.68 -18.37 6.00
C ASP A 108 15.96 -18.27 4.65
N ALA A 109 15.79 -19.39 3.95
CA ALA A 109 15.17 -19.42 2.61
C ALA A 109 13.76 -18.79 2.61
N ARG A 110 13.13 -18.64 3.77
CA ARG A 110 11.86 -17.94 3.99
C ARG A 110 11.97 -16.41 3.79
N ILE A 111 13.17 -15.84 3.78
CA ILE A 111 13.43 -14.39 3.76
C ILE A 111 13.95 -13.92 2.39
N SER A 112 14.47 -14.83 1.55
CA SER A 112 15.10 -14.52 0.26
C SER A 112 14.18 -13.86 -0.79
N GLY A 113 12.84 -13.94 -0.60
CA GLY A 113 11.86 -13.30 -1.48
C GLY A 113 11.51 -11.83 -1.14
N ILE A 114 12.09 -11.27 -0.07
CA ILE A 114 11.70 -9.94 0.44
C ILE A 114 12.70 -8.88 -0.04
N ASN A 115 12.29 -8.08 -1.04
CA ASN A 115 13.14 -7.06 -1.66
C ASN A 115 13.30 -5.77 -0.84
N ASN A 116 12.54 -5.58 0.25
CA ASN A 116 12.64 -4.41 1.11
C ASN A 116 13.45 -4.76 2.37
N SER A 117 14.58 -4.10 2.59
CA SER A 117 15.52 -4.37 3.68
C SER A 117 14.89 -4.25 5.08
N PHE A 118 14.04 -3.26 5.28
CA PHE A 118 13.35 -3.06 6.55
C PHE A 118 12.36 -4.21 6.80
N ALA A 119 11.56 -4.56 5.78
CA ALA A 119 10.63 -5.69 5.87
C ALA A 119 11.38 -7.01 6.13
N ALA A 120 12.49 -7.26 5.44
CA ALA A 120 13.30 -8.46 5.62
C ALA A 120 13.85 -8.56 7.06
N SER A 121 14.32 -7.44 7.62
CA SER A 121 14.84 -7.39 8.99
C SER A 121 13.76 -7.67 10.05
N LEU A 122 12.55 -7.12 9.85
CA LEU A 122 11.41 -7.38 10.71
C LEU A 122 10.96 -8.84 10.61
N THR A 123 10.86 -9.37 9.39
CA THR A 123 10.49 -10.77 9.17
C THR A 123 11.51 -11.72 9.80
N ALA A 124 12.81 -11.44 9.67
CA ALA A 124 13.86 -12.23 10.32
C ALA A 124 13.69 -12.28 11.84
N LYS A 125 13.39 -11.12 12.46
CA LYS A 125 13.20 -11.03 13.91
C LYS A 125 11.97 -11.79 14.38
N VAL A 126 10.86 -11.69 13.65
CA VAL A 126 9.61 -12.41 13.98
C VAL A 126 9.78 -13.92 13.83
N LEU A 127 10.44 -14.38 12.76
CA LEU A 127 10.69 -15.81 12.55
C LEU A 127 11.56 -16.40 13.67
N ALA A 128 12.60 -15.68 14.09
CA ALA A 128 13.44 -16.09 15.21
C ALA A 128 12.64 -16.21 16.52
N GLU A 129 11.76 -15.24 16.80
CA GLU A 129 10.89 -15.26 17.99
C GLU A 129 9.88 -16.42 17.95
N GLN A 130 9.31 -16.72 16.79
CA GLN A 130 8.38 -17.84 16.63
C GLN A 130 9.07 -19.20 16.78
N ASP A 131 10.25 -19.37 16.19
CA ASP A 131 11.01 -20.62 16.28
C ASP A 131 11.45 -20.88 17.72
N GLU A 132 11.83 -19.84 18.48
CA GLU A 132 12.13 -19.95 19.90
C GLU A 132 10.90 -20.34 20.72
N ARG A 133 9.75 -19.68 20.51
CA ARG A 133 8.49 -20.03 21.19
C ARG A 133 8.08 -21.48 20.89
N ASN A 134 8.20 -21.91 19.65
CA ASN A 134 7.90 -23.27 19.24
C ASN A 134 8.85 -24.29 19.88
N LYS A 135 10.15 -23.97 19.98
CA LYS A 135 11.13 -24.80 20.68
C LYS A 135 10.80 -24.91 22.17
N ARG A 136 10.47 -23.81 22.85
CA ARG A 136 10.04 -23.81 24.26
C ARG A 136 8.79 -24.67 24.48
N ARG A 137 7.77 -24.54 23.62
CA ARG A 137 6.55 -25.37 23.67
C ARG A 137 6.87 -26.86 23.51
N LYS A 138 7.74 -27.22 22.56
CA LYS A 138 8.17 -28.61 22.36
C LYS A 138 8.90 -29.17 23.59
N LEU A 139 9.81 -28.42 24.19
CA LEU A 139 10.55 -28.86 25.38
C LEU A 139 9.62 -29.07 26.58
N VAL A 140 8.66 -28.17 26.80
CA VAL A 140 7.65 -28.32 27.88
C VAL A 140 6.74 -29.52 27.61
N ALA A 141 6.30 -29.72 26.37
CA ALA A 141 5.51 -30.90 26.01
C ALA A 141 6.31 -32.20 26.16
N GLU A 142 7.61 -32.18 25.87
CA GLU A 142 8.50 -33.33 26.04
C GLU A 142 8.78 -33.63 27.52
N SER A 143 8.99 -32.60 28.36
CA SER A 143 9.15 -32.77 29.79
C SER A 143 7.89 -33.33 30.44
N ALA A 144 6.71 -32.79 30.08
CA ALA A 144 5.42 -33.29 30.57
C ALA A 144 5.18 -34.75 30.15
N ARG A 145 5.52 -35.13 28.91
CA ARG A 145 5.43 -36.54 28.45
C ARG A 145 6.34 -37.47 29.24
N ARG A 146 7.55 -37.03 29.58
CA ARG A 146 8.51 -37.81 30.39
C ARG A 146 8.04 -37.97 31.84
N GLU A 147 7.37 -36.98 32.40
CA GLU A 147 6.77 -37.05 33.74
C GLU A 147 5.57 -38.01 33.78
N THR A 148 4.68 -37.96 32.77
CA THR A 148 3.55 -38.89 32.68
C THR A 148 3.95 -40.35 32.43
N ALA A 149 5.15 -40.62 31.91
CA ALA A 149 5.65 -41.97 31.67
C ALA A 149 6.42 -42.58 32.85
N ARG A 150 6.65 -41.81 33.93
CA ARG A 150 7.38 -42.23 35.13
C ARG A 150 6.47 -42.47 36.35
N GLY A 151 5.19 -42.15 36.26
CA GLY A 151 4.15 -42.50 37.25
C GLY A 151 3.33 -43.67 36.77
#